data_AF-A0A7M4DKF9-F1
#
_entry.id   AF-A0A7M4DKF9-F1
#
_cell.length_a   1.000
_cell.length_b   1.000
_cell.length_c   1.000
_cell.angle_alpha   90.00
_cell.angle_beta   90.00
_cell.angle_gamma   90.00
#
_symmetry.space_group_name_H-M   'P 1'
#
loop_
_entity.id
_entity.type
_entity.pdbx_description
1 polymer ?
#
loop_
_entity_poly.entity_id
_entity_poly.type
_entity_poly.pdbx_seq_one_letter_code
_entity_poly.pdbx_strand_id
1 'polypeptide(L)'
;MSASEPSADAAQPEVREALDADYARIIELWRSCGLTRPWNDPGTDLAQARAGGTSTVLVLETPDGVAGTVMVGLDGHRGWVYYLAVDPAQRALGHGRRLMVAAEAWLLGEGARKVQLMVREGNDVNGFYEALGYADQSTRVLGRWLEEPADRPQD
;
A
#
# COMPACT_ATOMS: atom_id res chain seq x y z
N MET A 1 41.38 -23.05 16.48
CA MET A 1 40.70 -21.90 15.86
C MET A 1 39.49 -22.43 15.12
N SER A 2 38.31 -22.43 15.77
CA SER A 2 37.05 -22.75 15.11
C SER A 2 36.44 -21.43 14.69
N ALA A 3 36.29 -21.21 13.39
CA ALA A 3 35.56 -20.08 12.87
C ALA A 3 34.09 -20.26 13.25
N SER A 4 33.51 -19.28 13.95
CA SER A 4 32.09 -19.19 14.19
C SER A 4 31.39 -18.94 12.85
N GLU A 5 30.49 -19.83 12.46
CA GLU A 5 29.55 -19.56 11.36
C GLU A 5 28.66 -18.37 11.76
N PRO A 6 28.44 -17.38 10.88
CA PRO A 6 27.43 -16.38 11.14
C PRO A 6 26.05 -17.06 11.09
N SER A 7 25.33 -17.04 12.20
CA SER A 7 23.94 -17.47 12.30
C SER A 7 23.07 -16.59 11.41
N ALA A 8 22.71 -17.10 10.22
CA ALA A 8 21.79 -16.45 9.30
C ALA A 8 20.34 -16.79 9.68
N ASP A 9 19.85 -16.18 10.77
CA ASP A 9 18.41 -15.94 10.91
C ASP A 9 18.17 -14.47 10.58
N ALA A 10 18.38 -14.14 9.30
CA ALA A 10 17.92 -12.85 8.79
C ALA A 10 16.40 -12.95 8.76
N ALA A 11 15.74 -12.31 9.74
CA ALA A 11 14.28 -12.34 9.88
C ALA A 11 13.62 -12.11 8.52
N GLN A 12 12.79 -13.07 8.10
CA GLN A 12 12.14 -13.01 6.80
C GLN A 12 11.20 -11.80 6.75
N PRO A 13 11.05 -11.14 5.58
CA PRO A 13 10.12 -10.05 5.44
C PRO A 13 8.69 -10.49 5.77
N GLU A 14 8.09 -9.87 6.78
CA GLU A 14 6.76 -10.16 7.29
C GLU A 14 5.79 -9.04 6.92
N VAL A 15 4.52 -9.40 6.67
CA VAL A 15 3.46 -8.41 6.47
C VAL A 15 2.54 -8.41 7.69
N ARG A 16 2.37 -7.24 8.30
CA ARG A 16 1.50 -7.04 9.47
C ARG A 16 0.73 -5.73 9.36
N GLU A 17 -0.27 -5.53 10.21
CA GLU A 17 -0.92 -4.22 10.33
C GLU A 17 0.06 -3.17 10.87
N ALA A 18 -0.11 -1.94 10.38
CA ALA A 18 0.66 -0.78 10.82
C ALA A 18 0.36 -0.46 12.29
N LEU A 19 1.40 -0.08 13.01
CA LEU A 19 1.37 0.41 14.38
C LEU A 19 1.64 1.91 14.41
N ASP A 20 1.34 2.57 15.52
CA ASP A 20 1.59 4.01 15.68
C ASP A 20 3.08 4.36 15.51
N ALA A 21 3.97 3.44 15.93
CA ALA A 21 5.41 3.59 15.77
C ALA A 21 5.87 3.61 14.30
N ASP A 22 5.07 3.06 13.36
CA ASP A 22 5.42 3.01 11.94
C ASP A 22 5.10 4.32 11.20
N TYR A 23 4.29 5.22 11.78
CA TYR A 23 3.69 6.35 11.08
C TYR A 23 4.70 7.23 10.35
N ALA A 24 5.75 7.64 11.07
CA ALA A 24 6.78 8.52 10.50
C ALA A 24 7.44 7.87 9.28
N ARG A 25 7.74 6.57 9.36
CA ARG A 25 8.39 5.81 8.29
C ARG A 25 7.46 5.55 7.11
N ILE A 26 6.17 5.26 7.38
CA ILE A 26 5.14 5.11 6.34
C ILE A 26 4.99 6.42 5.55
N ILE A 27 4.86 7.55 6.23
CA ILE A 27 4.71 8.85 5.59
C ILE A 27 5.94 9.19 4.74
N GLU A 28 7.15 8.93 5.26
CA GLU A 28 8.39 9.11 4.51
C GLU A 28 8.42 8.23 3.24
N LEU A 29 8.05 6.95 3.37
CA LEU A 29 7.98 6.02 2.25
C LEU A 29 6.98 6.46 1.18
N TRP A 30 5.80 6.94 1.57
CA TRP A 30 4.81 7.44 0.62
C TRP A 30 5.31 8.68 -0.13
N ARG A 31 6.03 9.57 0.55
CA ARG A 31 6.68 10.73 -0.09
C ARG A 31 7.77 10.28 -1.07
N SER A 32 8.64 9.36 -0.68
CA SER A 32 9.73 8.86 -1.55
C SER A 32 9.22 8.11 -2.78
N CYS A 33 8.04 7.48 -2.67
CA CYS A 33 7.36 6.83 -3.78
C CYS A 33 6.47 7.78 -4.61
N GLY A 34 6.39 9.06 -4.27
CA GLY A 34 5.58 10.05 -5.01
C GLY A 34 4.07 9.84 -4.90
N LEU A 35 3.60 9.20 -3.83
CA LEU A 35 2.19 8.85 -3.63
C LEU A 35 1.37 9.95 -2.94
N THR A 36 2.01 10.88 -2.25
CA THR A 36 1.32 11.98 -1.56
C THR A 36 0.86 13.07 -2.53
N ARG A 37 -0.17 13.82 -2.17
CA ARG A 37 -0.65 14.98 -2.92
C ARG A 37 -0.88 16.16 -1.99
N PRO A 38 -0.72 17.41 -2.45
CA PRO A 38 -0.92 18.59 -1.58
C PRO A 38 -2.30 18.63 -0.90
N TRP A 39 -3.34 18.14 -1.59
CA TRP A 39 -4.70 18.13 -1.10
C TRP A 39 -5.05 16.93 -0.20
N ASN A 40 -4.14 15.97 -0.02
CA ASN A 40 -4.32 14.81 0.87
C ASN A 40 -3.17 14.78 1.89
N ASP A 41 -3.46 15.10 3.15
CA ASP A 41 -2.48 14.92 4.22
C ASP A 41 -2.26 13.42 4.50
N PRO A 42 -1.05 12.88 4.29
CA PRO A 42 -0.80 11.44 4.44
C PRO A 42 -0.95 10.96 5.89
N GLY A 43 -0.72 11.81 6.89
CA GLY A 43 -0.93 11.44 8.29
C GLY A 43 -2.41 11.23 8.59
N THR A 44 -3.26 12.11 8.07
CA THR A 44 -4.71 12.03 8.16
C THR A 44 -5.24 10.80 7.41
N ASP A 45 -4.81 10.57 6.17
CA ASP A 45 -5.19 9.38 5.39
C ASP A 45 -4.85 8.07 6.13
N LEU A 46 -3.63 7.98 6.69
CA LEU A 46 -3.18 6.82 7.46
C LEU A 46 -4.01 6.63 8.74
N ALA A 47 -4.24 7.71 9.50
CA ALA A 47 -5.03 7.65 10.72
C ALA A 47 -6.48 7.24 10.46
N GLN A 48 -7.12 7.80 9.43
CA GLN A 48 -8.50 7.46 9.06
C GLN A 48 -8.61 6.00 8.60
N ALA A 49 -7.68 5.54 7.75
CA ALA A 49 -7.68 4.17 7.26
C ALA A 49 -7.58 3.14 8.39
N ARG A 50 -6.81 3.42 9.45
CA ARG A 50 -6.66 2.54 10.63
C ARG A 50 -7.77 2.70 11.67
N ALA A 51 -8.41 3.86 11.75
CA ALA A 51 -9.46 4.12 12.74
C ALA A 51 -10.79 3.45 12.37
N GLY A 52 -11.05 3.25 11.07
CA GLY A 52 -12.26 2.59 10.58
C GLY A 52 -12.20 1.07 10.70
N GLY A 53 -13.38 0.43 10.79
CA GLY A 53 -13.50 -1.04 10.75
C GLY A 53 -13.61 -1.63 9.33
N THR A 54 -13.53 -0.78 8.30
CA THR A 54 -13.69 -1.19 6.89
C THR A 54 -12.41 -1.02 6.08
N SER A 55 -11.29 -0.71 6.73
CA SER A 55 -9.99 -0.54 6.10
C SER A 55 -8.86 -0.79 7.08
N THR A 56 -7.65 -0.99 6.56
CA THR A 56 -6.41 -1.05 7.34
C THR A 56 -5.23 -0.56 6.49
N VAL A 57 -4.07 -0.41 7.12
CA VAL A 57 -2.79 -0.24 6.43
C VAL A 57 -1.87 -1.38 6.84
N LEU A 58 -1.41 -2.15 5.87
CA LEU A 58 -0.43 -3.21 6.07
C LEU A 58 0.97 -2.67 5.77
N VAL A 59 1.93 -3.05 6.58
CA VAL A 59 3.36 -2.79 6.39
C VAL A 59 4.07 -4.10 6.06
N LEU A 60 5.06 -4.02 5.18
CA LEU A 60 6.08 -5.06 5.02
C LEU A 60 7.30 -4.65 5.83
N GLU A 61 7.55 -5.40 6.90
CA GLU A 61 8.65 -5.18 7.81
C GLU A 61 9.86 -6.03 7.41
N THR A 62 11.04 -5.43 7.58
CA THR A 62 12.36 -6.06 7.39
C THR A 62 13.23 -5.72 8.59
N PRO A 63 14.41 -6.33 8.75
CA PRO A 63 15.36 -5.93 9.80
C PRO A 63 15.74 -4.44 9.76
N ASP A 64 15.66 -3.80 8.59
CA ASP A 64 15.94 -2.37 8.38
C ASP A 64 14.70 -1.48 8.61
N GLY A 65 13.59 -2.05 9.07
CA GLY A 65 12.31 -1.38 9.31
C GLY A 65 11.29 -1.58 8.18
N VAL A 66 10.31 -0.67 8.10
CA VAL A 66 9.25 -0.71 7.08
C VAL A 66 9.85 -0.48 5.69
N ALA A 67 9.77 -1.52 4.85
CA ALA A 67 10.26 -1.53 3.47
C ALA A 67 9.12 -1.44 2.44
N GLY A 68 7.87 -1.55 2.87
CA GLY A 68 6.72 -1.44 1.99
C GLY A 68 5.41 -1.24 2.73
N THR A 69 4.39 -0.75 2.04
CA THR A 69 3.05 -0.55 2.58
C THR A 69 1.99 -0.86 1.54
N VAL A 70 0.79 -1.19 2.01
CA VAL A 70 -0.44 -1.18 1.21
C VAL A 70 -1.60 -0.77 2.10
N MET A 71 -2.37 0.21 1.65
CA MET A 71 -3.65 0.57 2.29
C MET A 71 -4.76 -0.20 1.57
N VAL A 72 -5.64 -0.84 2.34
CA VAL A 72 -6.69 -1.68 1.79
C VAL A 72 -8.01 -1.43 2.53
N GLY A 73 -9.12 -1.46 1.80
CA GLY A 73 -10.44 -1.27 2.41
C GLY A 73 -11.58 -1.85 1.58
N LEU A 74 -12.72 -2.10 2.22
CA LEU A 74 -13.94 -2.61 1.62
C LEU A 74 -15.03 -1.53 1.70
N ASP A 75 -15.56 -1.12 0.55
CA ASP A 75 -16.61 -0.08 0.47
C ASP A 75 -18.05 -0.62 0.64
N GLY A 76 -18.19 -1.90 1.03
CA GLY A 76 -19.46 -2.64 1.08
C GLY A 76 -19.82 -3.36 -0.22
N HIS A 77 -19.09 -3.15 -1.31
CA HIS A 77 -19.30 -3.83 -2.60
C HIS A 77 -18.00 -4.37 -3.23
N ARG A 78 -16.91 -3.61 -3.16
CA ARG A 78 -15.58 -3.90 -3.71
C ARG A 78 -14.50 -3.60 -2.69
N GLY A 79 -13.48 -4.43 -2.72
CA GLY A 79 -12.21 -4.11 -2.11
C GLY A 79 -11.46 -3.08 -2.94
N TRP A 80 -10.74 -2.19 -2.28
CA TRP A 80 -9.89 -1.19 -2.91
C TRP A 80 -8.49 -1.22 -2.32
N VAL A 81 -7.50 -1.03 -3.19
CA VAL A 81 -6.10 -0.86 -2.80
C VAL A 81 -5.65 0.55 -3.12
N TYR A 82 -5.03 1.19 -2.13
CA TYR A 82 -4.37 2.49 -2.18
C TYR A 82 -2.96 2.38 -1.62
N TYR A 83 -2.15 3.41 -1.85
CA TYR A 83 -0.84 3.58 -1.21
C TYR A 83 0.07 2.32 -1.23
N LEU A 84 0.01 1.52 -2.31
CA LEU A 84 0.97 0.43 -2.52
C LEU A 84 2.36 1.04 -2.77
N ALA A 85 3.26 0.91 -1.80
CA ALA A 85 4.63 1.38 -1.89
C ALA A 85 5.61 0.26 -1.54
N VAL A 86 6.74 0.26 -2.23
CA VAL A 86 7.94 -0.51 -1.87
C VAL A 86 9.10 0.46 -1.95
N ASP A 87 9.92 0.49 -0.90
CA ASP A 87 11.13 1.30 -0.84
C ASP A 87 11.93 1.07 -2.13
N PRO A 88 12.30 2.13 -2.88
CA PRO A 88 13.07 2.00 -4.12
C PRO A 88 14.29 1.09 -4.01
N ALA A 89 14.99 1.10 -2.87
CA ALA A 89 16.17 0.26 -2.64
C ALA A 89 15.85 -1.23 -2.44
N GLN A 90 14.59 -1.57 -2.14
CA GLN A 90 14.11 -2.92 -1.84
C GLN A 90 13.18 -3.47 -2.94
N ARG A 91 13.15 -2.82 -4.12
CA ARG A 91 12.34 -3.27 -5.27
C ARG A 91 12.93 -4.53 -5.91
N ALA A 92 12.10 -5.21 -6.71
CA ALA A 92 12.42 -6.49 -7.38
C ALA A 92 12.73 -7.68 -6.45
N LEU A 93 12.51 -7.54 -5.13
CA LEU A 93 12.63 -8.61 -4.14
C LEU A 93 11.29 -9.33 -3.85
N GLY A 94 10.26 -9.07 -4.66
CA GLY A 94 8.92 -9.67 -4.50
C GLY A 94 8.06 -9.04 -3.40
N HIS A 95 8.50 -7.96 -2.74
CA HIS A 95 7.75 -7.28 -1.68
C HIS A 95 6.39 -6.75 -2.12
N GLY A 96 6.29 -6.17 -3.31
CA GLY A 96 5.01 -5.70 -3.86
C GLY A 96 3.99 -6.84 -3.99
N ARG A 97 4.43 -8.02 -4.45
CA ARG A 97 3.59 -9.22 -4.51
C ARG A 97 3.15 -9.68 -3.12
N ARG A 98 4.05 -9.70 -2.14
CA ARG A 98 3.72 -10.08 -0.75
C ARG A 98 2.65 -9.16 -0.15
N LEU A 99 2.79 -7.85 -0.35
CA LEU A 99 1.81 -6.85 0.09
C LEU A 99 0.45 -7.05 -0.58
N MET A 100 0.41 -7.26 -1.90
CA MET A 100 -0.85 -7.48 -2.62
C MET A 100 -1.56 -8.76 -2.19
N VAL A 101 -0.84 -9.86 -2.02
CA VAL A 101 -1.40 -11.12 -1.50
C VAL A 101 -1.98 -10.93 -0.10
N ALA A 102 -1.29 -10.18 0.77
CA ALA A 102 -1.79 -9.88 2.11
C ALA A 102 -3.04 -8.98 2.08
N ALA A 103 -3.08 -7.98 1.19
CA ALA A 103 -4.24 -7.13 1.00
C ALA A 103 -5.46 -7.93 0.48
N GLU A 104 -5.25 -8.84 -0.48
CA GLU A 104 -6.29 -9.74 -0.97
C GLU A 104 -6.81 -10.67 0.13
N ALA A 105 -5.92 -11.23 0.96
CA ALA A 105 -6.29 -12.08 2.09
C ALA A 105 -7.12 -11.32 3.13
N TRP A 106 -6.73 -10.07 3.45
CA TRP A 106 -7.49 -9.20 4.34
C TRP A 106 -8.89 -8.94 3.76
N LEU A 107 -8.99 -8.59 2.47
CA LEU A 107 -10.27 -8.35 1.79
C LEU A 107 -11.17 -9.58 1.77
N LEU A 108 -10.61 -10.78 1.56
CA LEU A 108 -11.38 -12.03 1.63
C LEU A 108 -11.92 -12.26 3.04
N GLY A 109 -11.13 -11.96 4.08
CA GLY A 109 -11.57 -12.01 5.47
C GLY A 109 -12.76 -11.08 5.76
N GLU A 110 -12.75 -9.88 5.17
CA GLU A 110 -13.85 -8.91 5.25
C GLU A 110 -15.05 -9.23 4.33
N GLY A 111 -14.99 -10.31 3.56
CA GLY A 111 -16.09 -10.76 2.69
C GLY A 111 -16.16 -10.06 1.33
N ALA A 112 -15.07 -9.40 0.90
CA ALA A 112 -14.98 -8.84 -0.44
C ALA A 112 -15.03 -9.94 -1.51
N ARG A 113 -15.70 -9.66 -2.63
CA ARG A 113 -15.77 -10.58 -3.78
C ARG A 113 -14.79 -10.24 -4.89
N LYS A 114 -14.29 -9.01 -4.89
CA LYS A 114 -13.44 -8.45 -5.95
C LYS A 114 -12.72 -7.23 -5.44
N VAL A 115 -11.45 -7.10 -5.81
CA VAL A 115 -10.58 -5.98 -5.51
C VAL A 115 -10.39 -5.10 -6.76
N GLN A 116 -10.23 -3.79 -6.55
CA GLN A 116 -9.99 -2.78 -7.56
C GLN A 116 -8.88 -1.83 -7.10
N LEU A 117 -8.26 -1.17 -8.07
CA LEU A 117 -7.24 -0.16 -7.85
C LEU A 117 -7.24 0.81 -9.02
N MET A 118 -6.61 1.97 -8.82
CA MET A 118 -6.42 2.96 -9.86
C MET A 118 -4.93 3.14 -10.12
N VAL A 119 -4.55 3.11 -11.40
CA VAL A 119 -3.22 3.49 -11.85
C VAL A 119 -3.32 4.89 -12.44
N ARG A 120 -2.47 5.81 -11.96
CA ARG A 120 -2.39 7.16 -12.53
C ARG A 120 -1.75 7.10 -13.90
N GLU A 121 -2.17 8.01 -14.78
CA GLU A 121 -1.51 8.20 -16.07
C GLU A 121 0.00 8.45 -15.89
N GLY A 122 0.80 7.87 -16.78
CA GLY A 122 2.26 7.95 -16.74
C GLY A 122 2.94 6.98 -15.75
N ASN A 123 2.19 6.18 -14.98
CA ASN A 123 2.77 5.14 -14.13
C ASN A 123 2.72 3.77 -14.83
N ASP A 124 3.84 3.32 -15.38
CA ASP A 124 3.95 2.02 -16.05
C ASP A 124 4.11 0.87 -15.05
N VAL A 125 2.97 0.38 -14.55
CA VAL A 125 2.87 -0.74 -13.58
C VAL A 125 1.94 -1.84 -14.06
N ASN A 126 1.50 -1.79 -15.32
CA ASN A 126 0.50 -2.73 -15.85
C ASN A 126 1.04 -4.16 -15.81
N GLY A 127 2.26 -4.40 -16.27
CA GLY A 127 2.88 -5.74 -16.24
C GLY A 127 3.02 -6.33 -14.83
N PHE A 128 3.20 -5.48 -13.80
CA PHE A 128 3.22 -5.94 -12.41
C PHE A 128 1.85 -6.46 -11.98
N TYR A 129 0.77 -5.73 -12.27
CA TYR A 129 -0.58 -6.12 -11.92
C TYR A 129 -1.10 -7.29 -12.75
N GLU A 130 -0.79 -7.34 -14.05
CA GLU A 130 -1.11 -8.47 -14.93
C GLU A 130 -0.48 -9.78 -14.44
N ALA A 131 0.77 -9.75 -13.98
CA ALA A 131 1.43 -10.91 -13.40
C ALA A 131 0.79 -11.41 -12.09
N LEU A 132 -0.01 -10.56 -11.43
CA LEU A 132 -0.82 -10.90 -10.25
C LEU A 132 -2.26 -11.33 -10.63
N GLY A 133 -2.62 -11.32 -11.92
CA GLY A 133 -3.95 -11.67 -12.40
C GLY A 133 -4.97 -10.53 -12.40
N TYR A 134 -4.51 -9.28 -12.16
CA TYR A 134 -5.34 -8.10 -12.37
C TYR A 134 -5.46 -7.82 -13.87
N ALA A 135 -6.61 -7.30 -14.27
CA ALA A 135 -6.88 -6.93 -15.65
C ALA A 135 -7.55 -5.55 -15.72
N ASP A 136 -7.38 -4.85 -16.83
CA ASP A 136 -8.17 -3.66 -17.12
C ASP A 136 -9.67 -4.02 -17.11
N GLN A 137 -10.46 -3.19 -16.45
CA GLN A 137 -11.90 -3.36 -16.30
C GLN A 137 -12.70 -2.63 -17.38
N SER A 138 -12.05 -1.89 -18.28
CA SER A 138 -12.70 -1.08 -19.33
C SER A 138 -13.73 -0.09 -18.75
N THR A 139 -13.40 0.51 -17.61
CA THR A 139 -14.26 1.47 -16.89
C THR A 139 -13.55 2.79 -16.66
N ARG A 140 -14.31 3.89 -16.67
CA ARG A 140 -13.80 5.22 -16.30
C ARG A 140 -14.09 5.51 -14.83
N VAL A 141 -13.09 6.07 -14.13
CA VAL A 141 -13.29 6.64 -12.80
C VAL A 141 -13.72 8.10 -12.96
N LEU A 142 -14.88 8.45 -12.41
CA LEU A 142 -15.39 9.82 -12.40
C LEU A 142 -15.35 10.34 -10.97
N GLY A 143 -14.77 11.53 -10.76
CA GLY A 143 -14.66 12.16 -9.45
C GLY A 143 -15.42 13.48 -9.41
N ARG A 144 -16.02 13.78 -8.25
CA ARG A 144 -16.55 15.10 -7.91
C ARG A 144 -16.23 15.39 -6.45
N TRP A 145 -15.67 16.56 -6.19
CA TRP A 145 -15.50 17.06 -4.83
C TRP A 145 -16.86 17.34 -4.19
N LEU A 146 -17.10 16.75 -3.03
CA LEU A 146 -18.28 17.05 -2.20
C LEU A 146 -18.04 18.27 -1.31
N GLU A 147 -16.77 18.50 -0.95
CA GLU A 147 -16.26 19.67 -0.26
C GLU A 147 -15.01 20.15 -1.00
N GLU A 148 -14.78 21.47 -1.05
CA GLU A 148 -13.66 22.06 -1.78
C GLU A 148 -12.35 21.83 -1.00
N PRO A 149 -11.33 21.19 -1.58
CA PRO A 149 -10.06 20.97 -0.89
C PRO A 149 -9.30 22.29 -0.71
N ALA A 150 -8.67 22.48 0.45
CA ALA A 150 -7.97 23.72 0.79
C ALA A 150 -6.87 24.10 -0.22
N ASP A 151 -6.14 23.12 -0.74
CA ASP A 151 -4.99 23.32 -1.63
C ASP A 151 -5.20 22.66 -3.00
N ARG A 152 -6.30 23.01 -3.66
CA ARG A 152 -6.57 22.58 -5.04
C ARG A 152 -5.50 23.17 -5.99
N PRO A 153 -4.84 22.36 -6.84
CA PRO A 153 -4.10 22.90 -7.97
C PRO A 153 -5.07 23.66 -8.88
N GLN A 154 -4.74 24.91 -9.18
CA GLN A 154 -5.40 25.61 -10.29
C GLN A 154 -4.83 24.97 -11.56
N ASP A 155 -5.67 24.22 -12.27
CA ASP A 155 -5.36 23.75 -13.63
C ASP A 155 -5.14 24.94 -14.58
#